data_AF-A0A815LA51-F1
#
_entry.id   AF-A0A815LA51-F1
#
_cell.length_a   1.000
_cell.length_b   1.000
_cell.length_c   1.000
_cell.angle_alpha   90.00
_cell.angle_beta   90.00
_cell.angle_gamma   90.00
#
_symmetry.space_group_name_H-M   'P 1'
#
loop_
_entity.id
_entity.type
_entity.pdbx_description
1 polymer ?
#
loop_
_entity_poly.entity_id
_entity_poly.type
_entity_poly.pdbx_seq_one_letter_code
_entity_poly.pdbx_strand_id
1 'polypeptide(L)'
;MNYRSYWYLDDVSVTNGSTELLINGGFESGSFMPGWDATLEYYDSPPNAQVEGSFLSFSPKEGSFQIIAYYKQDLPDVITQSFPVIANSTYTVRFWLLDLGGSSNKYVRVTLS
;
A
#
# COMPACT_ATOMS: atom_id res chain seq x y z
N MET A 1 -25.92 2.76 3.75
CA MET A 1 -24.94 2.37 2.69
C MET A 1 -24.17 1.18 3.24
N ASN A 2 -24.19 0.05 2.52
CA ASN A 2 -23.55 -1.19 2.97
C ASN A 2 -22.14 -1.25 2.40
N TYR A 3 -21.11 -1.04 3.22
CA TYR A 3 -19.74 -1.31 2.82
C TYR A 3 -19.56 -2.80 2.61
N ARG A 4 -18.95 -3.17 1.49
CA ARG A 4 -18.77 -4.58 1.14
C ARG A 4 -17.39 -5.11 1.52
N SER A 5 -16.35 -4.26 1.63
CA SER A 5 -14.98 -4.69 1.94
C SER A 5 -14.08 -3.56 2.45
N TYR A 6 -13.07 -3.91 3.23
CA TYR A 6 -11.91 -3.09 3.59
C TYR A 6 -10.63 -3.89 3.33
N TRP A 7 -9.50 -3.23 3.27
CA TRP A 7 -8.18 -3.87 3.22
C TRP A 7 -7.15 -3.09 4.04
N TYR A 8 -6.12 -3.81 4.50
CA TYR A 8 -4.94 -3.27 5.15
C TYR A 8 -3.71 -3.67 4.35
N LEU A 9 -2.80 -2.73 4.17
CA LEU A 9 -1.54 -2.91 3.46
C LEU A 9 -0.38 -2.51 4.38
N ASP A 10 0.64 -3.35 4.43
CA ASP A 10 1.83 -3.11 5.23
C ASP A 10 3.07 -3.77 4.61
N ASP A 11 4.25 -3.41 5.10
CA ASP A 11 5.55 -4.00 4.74
C ASP A 11 5.80 -4.08 3.22
N VAL A 12 5.45 -3.02 2.48
CA VAL A 12 5.67 -2.95 1.03
C VAL A 12 7.16 -2.78 0.75
N SER A 13 7.71 -3.65 -0.09
CA SER A 13 9.14 -3.68 -0.37
C SER A 13 9.36 -4.04 -1.83
N VAL A 14 10.23 -3.29 -2.49
CA VAL A 14 10.69 -3.57 -3.84
C VAL A 14 12.21 -3.64 -3.83
N THR A 15 12.75 -4.81 -4.17
CA THR A 15 14.20 -5.00 -4.19
C THR A 15 14.75 -5.34 -5.57
N ASN A 16 15.96 -4.85 -5.84
CA ASN A 16 16.84 -5.37 -6.89
C ASN A 16 18.07 -5.98 -6.20
N GLY A 17 18.15 -7.31 -6.17
CA GLY A 17 19.10 -8.02 -5.31
C GLY A 17 18.80 -7.76 -3.83
N SER A 18 19.79 -7.24 -3.09
CA SER A 18 19.67 -6.87 -1.67
C SER A 18 19.30 -5.41 -1.42
N THR A 19 19.14 -4.61 -2.48
CA THR A 19 18.86 -3.18 -2.37
C THR A 19 17.36 -2.93 -2.28
N GLU A 20 16.89 -2.33 -1.19
CA GLU A 20 15.53 -1.78 -1.07
C GLU A 20 15.42 -0.48 -1.88
N LEU A 21 14.36 -0.36 -2.66
CA LEU A 21 14.12 0.76 -3.57
C LEU A 21 13.02 1.68 -3.10
N LEU A 22 12.13 1.19 -2.25
CA LEU A 22 11.08 2.01 -1.66
C LEU A 22 11.60 2.71 -0.41
N ILE A 23 11.14 3.93 -0.22
CA ILE A 23 11.19 4.62 1.05
C ILE A 23 9.83 4.47 1.75
N ASN A 24 9.86 4.43 3.08
CA ASN A 24 8.66 4.33 3.92
C ASN A 24 7.74 3.15 3.53
N GLY A 25 8.32 2.00 3.16
CA GLY A 25 7.57 0.83 2.71
C GLY A 25 6.72 0.15 3.79
N GLY A 26 7.19 0.21 5.05
CA GLY A 26 6.44 -0.24 6.23
C GLY A 26 5.65 0.87 6.92
N PHE A 27 5.48 2.04 6.28
CA PHE A 27 4.60 3.12 6.76
C PHE A 27 4.89 3.71 8.17
N GLU A 28 6.02 3.38 8.78
CA GLU A 28 6.37 3.77 10.15
C GLU A 28 6.54 5.28 10.39
N SER A 29 6.49 6.10 9.34
CA SER A 29 6.38 7.56 9.49
C SER A 29 4.99 8.01 9.96
N GLY A 30 3.99 7.13 9.93
CA GLY A 30 2.59 7.45 10.21
C GLY A 30 1.95 8.34 9.16
N SER A 31 2.54 8.45 7.97
CA SER A 31 2.00 9.23 6.84
C SER A 31 2.44 8.65 5.48
N PHE A 32 1.81 9.09 4.39
CA PHE A 32 2.26 8.74 3.03
C PHE A 32 3.61 9.37 2.70
N MET A 33 4.02 10.39 3.47
CA MET A 33 5.32 11.00 3.33
C MET A 33 6.37 10.25 4.17
N PRO A 34 7.59 10.07 3.62
CA PRO A 34 7.99 10.40 2.26
C PRO A 34 7.64 9.27 1.26
N GLY A 35 7.39 9.64 0.00
CA GLY A 35 7.50 8.73 -1.15
C GLY A 35 6.21 8.14 -1.71
N TRP A 36 5.10 8.16 -0.97
CA TRP A 36 3.84 7.62 -1.47
C TRP A 36 2.88 8.72 -1.90
N ASP A 37 2.28 8.51 -3.07
CA ASP A 37 1.06 9.18 -3.49
C ASP A 37 -0.09 8.18 -3.39
N ALA A 38 -1.23 8.62 -2.86
CA ALA A 38 -2.37 7.74 -2.62
C ALA A 38 -3.67 8.42 -3.07
N THR A 39 -4.46 7.70 -3.85
CA THR A 39 -5.85 8.02 -4.15
C THR A 39 -6.70 6.91 -3.56
N LEU A 40 -7.13 7.14 -2.33
CA LEU A 40 -7.93 6.20 -1.55
C LEU A 40 -9.24 6.88 -1.18
N GLU A 41 -10.30 6.11 -0.97
CA GLU A 41 -11.56 6.65 -0.45
C GLU A 41 -11.72 6.29 1.04
N TYR A 42 -12.04 7.30 1.86
CA TYR A 42 -12.33 7.11 3.28
C TYR A 42 -13.79 7.45 3.58
N TYR A 43 -14.37 6.68 4.50
CA TYR A 43 -15.80 6.66 4.85
C TYR A 43 -16.41 8.00 5.27
N ASP A 44 -15.61 8.93 5.81
CA ASP A 44 -16.15 10.15 6.44
C ASP A 44 -15.83 11.44 5.67
N SER A 45 -15.53 11.31 4.38
CA SER A 45 -15.33 12.46 3.51
C SER A 45 -16.60 12.74 2.68
N PRO A 46 -16.95 14.02 2.43
CA PRO A 46 -17.98 14.34 1.46
C PRO A 46 -17.62 13.69 0.10
N PRO A 47 -18.60 13.33 -0.76
CA PRO A 47 -18.46 12.47 -1.95
C PRO A 47 -17.51 12.94 -3.08
N ASN A 48 -16.66 13.92 -2.78
CA ASN A 48 -15.75 14.64 -3.64
C ASN A 48 -14.45 15.02 -2.90
N ALA A 49 -14.22 14.49 -1.69
CA ALA A 49 -12.95 14.58 -0.99
C ALA A 49 -12.21 13.24 -1.15
N GLN A 50 -11.18 13.21 -1.99
CA GLN A 50 -10.17 12.15 -1.92
C GLN A 50 -9.55 12.24 -0.53
N VAL A 51 -9.85 11.29 0.35
CA VAL A 51 -9.26 11.25 1.67
C VAL A 51 -8.21 10.18 1.65
N GLU A 52 -6.97 10.66 1.79
CA GLU A 52 -5.79 9.89 2.10
C GLU A 52 -6.15 8.74 3.07
N GLY A 53 -5.86 7.50 2.67
CA GLY A 53 -6.05 6.34 3.54
C GLY A 53 -5.46 6.60 4.92
N SER A 54 -6.08 6.06 5.96
CA SER A 54 -5.62 6.35 7.31
C SER A 54 -4.43 5.47 7.69
N PHE A 55 -3.48 6.05 8.41
CA PHE A 55 -2.46 5.30 9.14
C PHE A 55 -3.02 4.96 10.51
N LEU A 56 -3.06 3.68 10.86
CA LEU A 56 -3.57 3.21 12.15
C LEU A 56 -2.56 2.28 12.80
N SER A 57 -2.60 2.18 14.13
CA SER A 57 -1.76 1.28 14.93
C SER A 57 -2.49 0.03 15.43
N PHE A 58 -3.66 -0.26 14.86
CA PHE A 58 -4.56 -1.29 15.41
C PHE A 58 -4.21 -2.71 14.98
N SER A 59 -3.65 -2.90 13.78
CA SER A 59 -3.27 -4.23 13.27
C SER A 59 -2.12 -4.16 12.26
N PRO A 60 -0.98 -3.55 12.63
CA PRO A 60 0.19 -3.55 11.77
C PRO A 60 0.75 -4.97 11.68
N LYS A 61 1.30 -5.33 10.52
CA LYS A 61 1.99 -6.59 10.34
C LYS A 61 3.32 -6.55 11.10
N GLU A 62 4.03 -5.43 11.03
CA GLU A 62 5.23 -5.11 11.80
C GLU A 62 5.20 -3.62 12.18
N GLY A 63 5.84 -3.25 13.28
CA GLY A 63 5.88 -1.85 13.70
C GLY A 63 4.56 -1.33 14.25
N SER A 64 4.27 -0.05 13.97
CA SER A 64 3.19 0.72 14.58
C SER A 64 2.17 1.24 13.58
N PHE A 65 2.43 1.18 12.28
CA PHE A 65 1.56 1.79 11.29
C PHE A 65 1.34 0.90 10.08
N GLN A 66 0.08 0.80 9.67
CA GLN A 66 -0.30 0.24 8.37
C GLN A 66 -1.31 1.16 7.68
N ILE A 67 -1.50 0.98 6.38
CA ILE A 67 -2.58 1.64 5.65
C ILE A 67 -3.87 0.87 5.86
N ILE A 68 -4.98 1.59 6.03
CA ILE A 68 -6.34 1.08 5.86
C ILE A 68 -7.05 1.85 4.75
N ALA A 69 -7.78 1.12 3.89
CA ALA A 69 -8.76 1.73 2.99
C ALA A 69 -10.08 0.96 2.96
N TYR A 70 -11.14 1.67 2.58
CA TYR A 70 -12.50 1.15 2.50
C TYR A 70 -12.96 1.20 1.06
N TYR A 71 -13.14 0.04 0.44
CA TYR A 71 -13.50 -0.03 -0.97
C TYR A 71 -14.91 0.50 -1.23
N LYS A 72 -15.03 1.40 -2.20
CA LYS A 72 -16.29 1.81 -2.83
C LYS A 72 -16.35 1.28 -4.26
N GLN A 73 -17.54 0.88 -4.68
CA GLN A 73 -17.77 0.10 -5.89
C GLN A 73 -17.31 0.76 -7.21
N ASP A 74 -17.11 2.08 -7.21
CA ASP A 74 -17.01 2.88 -8.44
C ASP A 74 -15.60 3.39 -8.76
N LEU A 75 -14.64 3.32 -7.82
CA LEU A 75 -13.26 3.75 -8.03
C LEU A 75 -12.27 2.79 -7.36
N PRO A 76 -11.23 2.31 -8.08
CA PRO A 76 -10.17 1.52 -7.45
C PRO A 76 -9.33 2.39 -6.52
N ASP A 77 -8.99 1.84 -5.37
CA ASP A 77 -7.95 2.40 -4.52
C ASP A 77 -6.58 2.27 -5.20
N VAL A 78 -5.80 3.36 -5.22
CA VAL A 78 -4.48 3.38 -5.85
C VAL A 78 -3.46 3.98 -4.88
N ILE A 79 -2.35 3.27 -4.67
CA ILE A 79 -1.16 3.78 -4.00
C ILE A 79 0.04 3.58 -4.90
N THR A 80 0.86 4.61 -5.05
CA THR A 80 1.99 4.63 -5.97
C THR A 80 3.23 5.24 -5.33
N GLN A 81 4.38 4.66 -5.64
CA GLN A 81 5.69 5.24 -5.41
C GLN A 81 6.56 4.96 -6.63
N SER A 82 7.26 5.98 -7.10
CA SER A 82 8.17 5.86 -8.25
C SER A 82 9.61 5.75 -7.76
N PHE A 83 10.40 4.93 -8.43
CA PHE A 83 11.83 4.76 -8.18
C PHE A 83 12.57 4.52 -9.49
N PRO A 84 13.88 4.86 -9.58
CA PRO A 84 14.67 4.55 -10.76
C PRO A 84 14.80 3.05 -11.02
N VAL A 85 14.72 2.66 -12.29
CA VAL A 85 14.88 1.26 -12.73
C VAL A 85 16.04 1.11 -13.72
N ILE A 86 16.55 -0.10 -13.80
CA ILE A 86 17.62 -0.55 -14.69
C ILE A 86 16.98 -1.54 -15.66
N ALA A 87 17.06 -1.24 -16.96
CA ALA A 87 16.54 -2.13 -18.00
C ALA A 87 17.15 -3.53 -17.89
N ASN A 88 16.35 -4.55 -18.17
CA ASN A 88 16.70 -5.98 -18.06
C ASN A 88 17.06 -6.46 -16.65
N SER A 89 16.80 -5.66 -15.60
CA SER A 89 16.91 -6.13 -14.23
C SER A 89 15.62 -6.77 -13.74
N THR A 90 15.75 -7.78 -12.88
CA THR A 90 14.64 -8.41 -12.18
C THR A 90 14.45 -7.77 -10.81
N TYR A 91 13.24 -7.33 -10.55
CA TYR A 91 12.79 -6.75 -9.29
C TYR A 91 11.91 -7.75 -8.55
N THR A 92 12.04 -7.78 -7.23
CA THR A 92 11.14 -8.53 -6.35
C THR A 92 10.23 -7.54 -5.65
N VAL A 93 8.92 -7.69 -5.81
CA VAL A 93 7.91 -6.95 -5.07
C VAL A 93 7.31 -7.88 -4.03
N ARG A 94 7.22 -7.40 -2.78
CA ARG A 94 6.53 -8.08 -1.69
C ARG A 94 5.74 -7.08 -0.86
N PHE A 95 4.66 -7.55 -0.25
CA PHE A 95 3.87 -6.78 0.71
C PHE A 95 2.99 -7.71 1.53
N TRP A 96 2.55 -7.26 2.69
CA TRP A 96 1.51 -7.91 3.46
C TRP A 96 0.14 -7.30 3.15
N LEU A 97 -0.87 -8.15 3.01
CA LEU A 97 -2.25 -7.74 2.78
C LEU A 97 -3.18 -8.47 3.75
N LEU A 98 -4.04 -7.73 4.44
CA LEU A 98 -5.21 -8.27 5.14
C LEU A 98 -6.47 -7.73 4.49
N ASP A 99 -7.31 -8.63 3.98
CA ASP A 99 -8.62 -8.32 3.42
C ASP A 99 -9.69 -9.27 3.99
N LEU A 100 -10.89 -9.28 3.43
CA LEU A 100 -11.97 -10.18 3.87
C LEU A 100 -11.64 -11.67 3.71
N GLY A 101 -10.66 -12.02 2.88
CA GLY A 101 -10.14 -13.37 2.71
C GLY A 101 -9.09 -13.77 3.75
N GLY A 102 -8.70 -12.84 4.64
CA GLY A 102 -7.67 -13.04 5.67
C GLY A 102 -6.36 -12.34 5.33
N SER A 103 -5.31 -12.65 6.10
CA SER A 103 -3.99 -12.04 5.92
C SER A 103 -3.01 -12.95 5.19
N SER A 104 -2.20 -12.38 4.29
CA SER A 104 -1.16 -13.11 3.56
C SER A 104 -0.07 -12.18 3.01
N ASN A 105 1.15 -12.72 2.90
CA ASN A 105 2.21 -12.06 2.15
C ASN A 105 2.00 -12.30 0.65
N LYS A 106 2.06 -11.23 -0.15
CA LYS A 106 2.06 -11.27 -1.61
C LYS A 106 3.48 -11.11 -2.13
N TYR A 107 3.74 -11.73 -3.28
CA TYR A 107 5.07 -11.79 -3.86
C TYR A 107 5.00 -11.87 -5.39
N VAL A 108 5.80 -11.06 -6.09
CA VAL A 108 5.98 -11.16 -7.54
C VAL A 108 7.40 -10.78 -7.94
N ARG A 109 7.93 -11.47 -8.96
CA ARG A 109 9.16 -11.06 -9.66
C ARG A 109 8.80 -10.45 -11.00
N VAL A 110 9.34 -9.27 -11.29
CA VAL A 110 9.08 -8.53 -12.52
C VAL A 110 10.42 -8.20 -13.18
N THR A 111 10.56 -8.53 -14.46
CA THR A 111 11.71 -8.07 -15.26
C THR A 111 11.22 -6.97 -16.19
N LEU A 112 11.86 -5.81 -16.12
CA LEU A 112 11.49 -4.65 -16.93
C LEU A 112 12.36 -4.64 -18.20
N SER A 113 11.70 -4.62 -19.36
CA SER A 113 12.34 -4.56 -20.68
C SER A 113 12.53 -3.12 -21.16
#